data_AF-A0A7K6I7D1-F1
#
_entry.id   AF-A0A7K6I7D1-F1
#
_cell.length_a   1.000
_cell.length_b   1.000
_cell.length_c   1.000
_cell.angle_alpha   90.00
_cell.angle_beta   90.00
_cell.angle_gamma   90.00
#
_symmetry.space_group_name_H-M   'P 1'
#
loop_
_entity.id
_entity.type
_entity.pdbx_description
1 polymer ?
#
loop_
_entity_poly.entity_id
_entity_poly.type
_entity_poly.pdbx_seq_one_letter_code
_entity_poly.pdbx_strand_id
1 'polypeptide(L)'
;MQVFLILLWTTNLARPKMPQGAGVQVFPPVNFTLTVSALAQVLLHWKPNPAQEQNNSTIRYDVKILSPVPEEYDTKRTHSVRTAALHNGFSARVRTLLLQEDLQMSSDWVKGQLPPLPGAAGTSITNLSCVTHVTVPENVSLHCTWLPGQGAPEDTKYFLFYRYEAHTEECPSYITDEWNRNIECTFSSTRIKPGEIGSLIVVHINGSSKRAAIKPFQQLFNQNAIEKVNVPRNISVSLEQNDLLATWEKPVSPFDKECFEYEFYLINLKSGNEQILKISSNSFRLRIDVTSRYSIRIRANHNHICRARGFWSDWSGIIYVGQNKLENSIAWIFTLLCVSTSCTLLLVTLICKINHLWSKLFPPVPTPSNKFRDPFPVDYE
;
A
#
# COMPACT_ATOMS: atom_id res chain seq x y z
N MET A 1 80.34 -19.29 42.41
CA MET A 1 78.94 -19.66 42.68
C MET A 1 78.40 -18.67 43.69
N GLN A 2 77.73 -17.60 43.24
CA GLN A 2 77.16 -16.61 44.14
C GLN A 2 75.95 -15.95 43.49
N VAL A 3 74.86 -16.01 44.22
CA VAL A 3 73.47 -15.78 43.84
C VAL A 3 73.21 -14.28 43.74
N PHE A 4 72.61 -13.83 42.63
CA PHE A 4 72.08 -12.48 42.49
C PHE A 4 70.79 -12.35 43.29
N LEU A 5 70.80 -11.50 44.32
CA LEU A 5 69.62 -11.06 45.05
C LEU A 5 69.00 -9.86 44.34
N ILE A 6 67.75 -10.03 43.90
CA ILE A 6 66.89 -8.99 43.33
C ILE A 6 66.31 -8.18 44.50
N LEU A 7 66.52 -6.86 44.50
CA LEU A 7 65.79 -5.92 45.35
C LEU A 7 64.83 -5.09 44.49
N LEU A 8 63.54 -5.38 44.64
CA LEU A 8 62.44 -4.56 44.14
C LEU A 8 62.44 -3.22 44.87
N TRP A 9 62.48 -2.12 44.11
CA TRP A 9 62.11 -0.79 44.60
C TRP A 9 60.76 -0.42 44.01
N THR A 10 59.73 -0.42 44.85
CA THR A 10 58.41 0.16 44.55
C THR A 10 58.52 1.68 44.63
N THR A 11 58.59 2.36 43.49
CA THR A 11 58.42 3.81 43.44
C THR A 11 56.94 4.15 43.48
N ASN A 12 56.49 4.67 44.62
CA ASN A 12 55.23 5.41 44.71
C ASN A 12 55.36 6.66 43.83
N LEU A 13 54.90 6.58 42.58
CA LEU A 13 54.62 7.78 41.79
C LEU A 13 53.41 8.48 42.42
N ALA A 14 53.69 9.49 43.25
CA ALA A 14 52.72 10.53 43.52
C ALA A 14 52.24 11.09 42.18
N ARG A 15 50.94 10.95 41.89
CA ARG A 15 50.30 11.63 40.75
C ARG A 15 50.61 13.12 40.85
N PRO A 16 51.23 13.76 39.85
CA PRO A 16 51.24 15.20 39.82
C PRO A 16 49.79 15.66 39.72
N LYS A 17 49.33 16.45 40.70
CA LYS A 17 48.09 17.21 40.60
C LYS A 17 48.16 17.99 39.29
N MET A 18 47.27 17.66 38.35
CA MET A 18 47.07 18.51 37.18
C MET A 18 46.71 19.92 37.67
N PRO A 19 47.30 20.97 37.08
CA PRO A 19 46.88 22.33 37.34
C PRO A 19 45.41 22.45 36.90
N GLN A 20 44.53 22.86 37.80
CA GLN A 20 43.22 23.37 37.42
C GLN A 20 43.47 24.67 36.63
N GLY A 21 43.61 24.55 35.31
CA GLY A 21 43.37 25.68 34.43
C GLY A 21 41.94 26.16 34.66
N ALA A 22 41.73 27.48 34.69
CA ALA A 22 40.40 28.06 34.74
C ALA A 22 39.56 27.45 33.59
N GLY A 23 38.68 26.51 33.93
CA GLY A 23 37.91 25.79 32.94
C GLY A 23 36.98 26.77 32.25
N VAL A 24 37.05 26.83 30.91
CA VAL A 24 36.10 27.61 30.12
C VAL A 24 34.70 27.10 30.43
N GLN A 25 33.91 27.91 31.12
CA GLN A 25 32.57 27.53 31.55
C GLN A 25 31.60 27.72 30.37
N VAL A 26 30.84 26.67 30.04
CA VAL A 26 29.83 26.71 28.99
C VAL A 26 28.45 26.75 29.63
N PHE A 27 27.66 27.77 29.29
CA PHE A 27 26.34 27.99 29.89
C PHE A 27 25.20 27.44 29.00
N PRO A 28 24.11 26.93 29.60
CA PRO A 28 22.94 26.46 28.87
C PRO A 28 22.23 27.60 28.14
N PRO A 29 21.61 27.35 26.97
CA PRO A 29 20.81 28.35 26.28
C PRO A 29 19.61 28.78 27.14
N VAL A 30 19.10 29.98 26.93
CA VAL A 30 17.98 30.54 27.71
C VAL A 30 16.73 30.65 26.84
N ASN A 31 15.56 30.75 27.48
CA ASN A 31 14.26 30.89 26.82
C ASN A 31 13.97 29.81 25.77
N PHE A 32 14.26 28.55 26.09
CA PHE A 32 13.91 27.44 25.22
C PHE A 32 12.40 27.23 25.18
N THR A 33 11.80 27.40 24.01
CA THR A 33 10.36 27.26 23.78
C THR A 33 10.09 26.28 22.65
N LEU A 34 8.93 25.63 22.76
CA LEU A 34 8.36 24.77 21.74
C LEU A 34 7.02 25.36 21.33
N THR A 35 6.83 25.64 20.05
CA THR A 35 5.56 26.15 19.52
C THR A 35 5.10 25.33 18.33
N VAL A 36 3.80 25.07 18.24
CA VAL A 36 3.22 24.39 17.08
C VAL A 36 3.06 25.43 15.97
N SER A 37 3.83 25.31 14.89
CA SER A 37 3.81 26.26 13.78
C SER A 37 2.86 25.85 12.64
N ALA A 38 2.60 24.54 12.50
CA ALA A 38 1.65 23.96 11.54
C ALA A 38 1.23 22.55 11.98
N LEU A 39 0.34 21.89 11.22
CA LEU A 39 -0.07 20.50 11.50
C LEU A 39 1.14 19.57 11.59
N ALA A 40 1.30 18.92 12.74
CA ALA A 40 2.43 18.04 13.04
C ALA A 40 3.80 18.71 12.82
N GLN A 41 3.91 20.03 13.03
CA GLN A 41 5.17 20.78 12.91
C GLN A 41 5.42 21.60 14.17
N VAL A 42 6.63 21.50 14.70
CA VAL A 42 7.07 22.19 15.92
C VAL A 42 8.27 23.07 15.59
N LEU A 43 8.21 24.33 16.03
CA LEU A 43 9.32 25.26 16.08
C LEU A 43 9.95 25.17 17.47
N LEU A 44 11.21 24.74 17.50
CA LEU A 44 12.10 24.82 18.63
C LEU A 44 12.83 26.16 18.53
N HIS A 45 12.79 26.97 19.59
CA HIS A 45 13.46 28.27 19.61
C HIS A 45 14.13 28.50 20.96
N TRP A 46 15.34 29.06 20.95
CA TRP A 46 16.08 29.44 22.16
C TRP A 46 16.88 30.71 21.91
N LYS A 47 17.49 31.26 22.97
CA LYS A 47 18.44 32.37 22.87
C LYS A 47 19.81 31.95 23.43
N PRO A 48 20.91 32.49 22.90
CA PRO A 48 22.24 32.32 23.50
C PRO A 48 22.22 32.82 24.93
N ASN A 49 23.03 32.19 25.80
CA ASN A 49 23.15 32.67 27.17
C ASN A 49 23.91 34.01 27.20
N PRO A 50 23.38 35.08 27.81
CA PRO A 50 24.07 36.38 27.88
C PRO A 50 25.42 36.33 28.62
N ALA A 51 25.60 35.36 29.51
CA ALA A 51 26.85 35.16 30.25
C ALA A 51 27.93 34.39 29.45
N GLN A 52 27.59 33.88 28.26
CA GLN A 52 28.54 33.18 27.40
C GLN A 52 29.41 34.15 26.63
N GLU A 53 30.73 33.92 26.63
CA GLU A 53 31.66 34.69 25.80
C GLU A 53 31.27 34.65 24.32
N GLN A 54 31.19 35.84 23.71
CA GLN A 54 30.46 36.07 22.47
C GLN A 54 31.28 35.80 21.20
N ASN A 55 32.15 34.78 21.21
CA ASN A 55 32.81 34.33 19.99
C ASN A 55 31.86 33.40 19.20
N ASN A 56 30.96 34.02 18.43
CA ASN A 56 29.91 33.32 17.67
C ASN A 56 30.44 32.24 16.70
N SER A 57 31.72 32.29 16.30
CA SER A 57 32.32 31.33 15.35
C SER A 57 32.52 29.92 15.96
N THR A 58 32.52 29.81 17.29
CA THR A 58 32.89 28.63 18.08
C THR A 58 31.68 27.91 18.70
N ILE A 59 30.52 28.59 18.75
CA ILE A 59 29.32 28.10 19.45
C ILE A 59 28.42 27.31 18.49
N ARG A 60 28.00 26.13 18.95
CA ARG A 60 26.95 25.29 18.34
C ARG A 60 25.93 24.91 19.40
N TYR A 61 24.83 24.34 18.96
CA TYR A 61 23.79 23.79 19.81
C TYR A 61 23.55 22.34 19.43
N ASP A 62 23.60 21.48 20.43
CA ASP A 62 23.22 20.08 20.32
C ASP A 62 21.75 19.97 20.72
N VAL A 63 20.94 19.45 19.80
CA VAL A 63 19.49 19.30 19.96
C VAL A 63 19.16 17.82 19.93
N LYS A 64 18.43 17.38 20.96
CA LYS A 64 17.92 16.01 21.06
C LYS A 64 16.41 15.99 21.16
N ILE A 65 15.75 15.39 20.18
CA ILE A 65 14.34 15.02 20.26
C ILE A 65 14.24 13.74 21.09
N LEU A 66 13.39 13.74 22.11
CA LEU A 66 13.19 12.62 23.03
C LEU A 66 11.94 11.81 22.65
N SER A 67 10.91 12.50 22.16
CA SER A 67 9.61 11.92 21.78
C SER A 67 8.98 12.82 20.70
N PRO A 68 8.28 12.27 19.69
CA PRO A 68 7.88 10.86 19.53
C PRO A 68 8.95 9.93 18.95
N VAL A 69 9.90 10.46 18.17
CA VAL A 69 10.99 9.67 17.56
C VAL A 69 12.31 10.30 18.00
N PRO A 70 13.19 9.54 18.68
CA PRO A 70 14.49 10.06 19.08
C PRO A 70 15.35 10.48 17.89
N GLU A 71 15.88 11.69 17.94
CA GLU A 71 16.77 12.29 16.93
C GLU A 71 17.79 13.17 17.65
N GLU A 72 19.02 13.21 17.18
CA GLU A 72 20.09 14.04 17.76
C GLU A 72 20.89 14.69 16.63
N TYR A 73 21.11 16.00 16.73
CA TYR A 73 21.79 16.78 15.69
C TYR A 73 22.34 18.10 16.23
N ASP A 74 23.39 18.60 15.57
CA ASP A 74 23.99 19.88 15.89
C ASP A 74 23.56 20.98 14.91
N THR A 75 23.38 22.20 15.43
CA THR A 75 23.08 23.39 14.62
C THR A 75 23.81 24.63 15.14
N LYS A 76 24.12 25.57 14.25
CA LYS A 76 24.60 26.92 14.62
C LYS A 76 23.45 27.90 14.84
N ARG A 77 22.22 27.53 14.43
CA ARG A 77 21.03 28.37 14.55
C ARG A 77 20.47 28.28 15.96
N THR A 78 19.77 29.33 16.38
CA THR A 78 19.03 29.37 17.66
C THR A 78 17.57 28.91 17.52
N HIS A 79 17.26 28.25 16.41
CA HIS A 79 15.96 27.68 16.15
C HIS A 79 16.09 26.41 15.30
N SER A 80 15.08 25.56 15.36
CA SER A 80 14.96 24.38 14.53
C SER A 80 13.49 24.06 14.29
N VAL A 81 13.15 23.59 13.09
CA VAL A 81 11.79 23.16 12.75
C VAL A 81 11.80 21.65 12.58
N ARG A 82 10.83 20.97 13.19
CA ARG A 82 10.67 19.52 13.11
C ARG A 82 9.25 19.12 12.78
N THR A 83 9.11 18.15 11.89
CA THR A 83 7.82 17.53 11.55
C THR A 83 7.70 16.23 12.33
N ALA A 84 6.70 16.12 13.21
CA ALA A 84 6.51 14.98 14.10
C ALA A 84 5.03 14.85 14.52
N ALA A 85 4.55 13.63 14.78
CA ALA A 85 3.22 13.41 15.31
C ALA A 85 3.09 13.94 16.75
N LEU A 86 2.14 14.84 17.00
CA LEU A 86 2.01 15.58 18.26
C LEU A 86 0.87 15.09 19.15
N HIS A 87 0.05 14.15 18.67
CA HIS A 87 -1.12 13.65 19.41
C HIS A 87 -0.80 12.98 20.75
N ASN A 88 0.46 12.53 20.96
CA ASN A 88 0.96 12.01 22.24
C ASN A 88 1.96 12.96 22.93
N GLY A 89 2.04 14.21 22.48
CA GLY A 89 2.99 15.20 22.98
C GLY A 89 4.33 15.15 22.26
N PHE A 90 5.20 16.08 22.61
CA PHE A 90 6.53 16.23 22.00
C PHE A 90 7.50 16.67 23.07
N SER A 91 8.71 16.13 23.09
CA SER A 91 9.74 16.57 24.05
C SER A 91 11.09 16.63 23.38
N ALA A 92 11.81 17.70 23.68
CA ALA A 92 13.15 17.93 23.19
C ALA A 92 14.00 18.56 24.29
N ARG A 93 15.31 18.50 24.09
CA ARG A 93 16.27 19.22 24.92
C ARG A 93 17.37 19.81 24.05
N VAL A 94 17.94 20.90 24.50
CA VAL A 94 19.03 21.60 23.81
C VAL A 94 20.11 21.98 24.81
N ARG A 95 21.36 21.91 24.39
CA ARG A 95 22.52 22.42 25.14
C ARG A 95 23.46 23.18 24.22
N THR A 96 24.32 23.99 24.82
CA THR A 96 25.39 24.71 24.13
C THR A 96 26.59 23.80 23.99
N LEU A 97 27.18 23.77 22.79
CA LEU A 97 28.46 23.16 22.51
C LEU A 97 29.47 24.26 22.17
N LEU A 98 30.64 24.20 22.80
CA LEU A 98 31.78 25.04 22.49
C LEU A 98 32.90 24.16 21.96
N LEU A 99 33.36 24.47 20.74
CA LEU A 99 34.44 23.73 20.06
C LEU A 99 35.69 24.59 20.01
N GLN A 100 36.58 24.44 20.98
CA GLN A 100 37.84 25.18 21.02
C GLN A 100 38.99 24.23 20.72
N GLU A 101 39.66 24.45 19.58
CA GLU A 101 40.71 23.54 19.06
C GLU A 101 40.17 22.10 18.96
N ASP A 102 40.63 21.20 19.84
CA ASP A 102 40.24 19.78 19.91
C ASP A 102 39.35 19.43 21.13
N LEU A 103 38.99 20.43 21.95
CA LEU A 103 38.16 20.26 23.14
C LEU A 103 36.71 20.62 22.85
N GLN A 104 35.83 19.62 22.97
CA GLN A 104 34.39 19.80 22.94
C GLN A 104 33.87 19.93 24.38
N MET A 105 33.44 21.14 24.74
CA MET A 105 32.82 21.42 26.02
C MET A 105 31.31 21.61 25.83
N SER A 106 30.52 21.15 26.78
CA SER A 106 29.06 21.23 26.69
C SER A 106 28.45 21.75 27.98
N SER A 107 27.40 22.56 27.87
CA SER A 107 26.59 22.94 29.01
C SER A 107 25.58 21.85 29.40
N ASP A 108 24.88 22.11 30.51
CA ASP A 108 23.71 21.33 30.93
C ASP A 108 22.58 21.41 29.89
N TRP A 109 21.73 20.40 29.91
CA TRP A 109 20.56 20.32 29.03
C TRP A 109 19.42 21.19 29.53
N VAL A 110 18.81 21.95 28.62
CA VAL A 110 17.52 22.61 28.84
C VAL A 110 16.44 21.81 28.14
N LYS A 111 15.43 21.36 28.89
CA LYS A 111 14.34 20.53 28.38
C LYS A 111 13.09 21.37 28.12
N GLY A 112 12.40 21.05 27.03
CA GLY A 112 11.08 21.56 26.68
C GLY A 112 10.13 20.39 26.40
N GLN A 113 8.84 20.61 26.64
CA GLN A 113 7.81 19.62 26.30
C GLN A 113 6.48 20.30 25.89
N LEU A 114 5.80 19.69 24.92
CA LEU A 114 4.41 19.94 24.58
C LEU A 114 3.58 18.79 25.14
N PRO A 115 2.50 19.09 25.89
CA PRO A 115 1.61 18.06 26.40
C PRO A 115 0.90 17.34 25.24
N PRO A 116 0.40 16.11 25.46
CA PRO A 116 -0.49 15.44 24.51
C PRO A 116 -1.71 16.30 24.16
N LEU A 117 -2.21 16.14 22.93
CA LEU A 117 -3.46 16.77 22.54
C LEU A 117 -4.63 16.22 23.39
N PRO A 118 -5.57 17.07 23.80
CA PRO A 118 -6.66 16.67 24.69
C PRO A 118 -7.60 15.66 24.02
N GLY A 119 -8.19 14.79 24.83
CA GLY A 119 -9.22 13.83 24.40
C GLY A 119 -9.34 12.65 25.36
N ALA A 120 -10.55 12.09 25.45
CA ALA A 120 -10.84 10.98 26.34
C ALA A 120 -10.16 9.69 25.86
N ALA A 121 -9.80 8.80 26.80
CA ALA A 121 -9.16 7.54 26.49
C ALA A 121 -10.03 6.67 25.57
N GLY A 122 -9.40 6.01 24.59
CA GLY A 122 -10.09 5.13 23.64
C GLY A 122 -10.92 5.82 22.56
N THR A 123 -11.00 7.17 22.54
CA THR A 123 -11.77 7.91 21.52
C THR A 123 -11.01 8.14 20.22
N SER A 124 -9.68 8.04 20.22
CA SER A 124 -8.85 8.19 19.02
C SER A 124 -9.17 7.11 17.99
N ILE A 125 -9.12 7.47 16.71
CA ILE A 125 -9.19 6.52 15.60
C ILE A 125 -8.06 5.48 15.69
N THR A 126 -8.30 4.33 15.07
CA THR A 126 -7.36 3.20 14.98
C THR A 126 -7.27 2.71 13.53
N ASN A 127 -6.23 1.93 13.20
CA ASN A 127 -6.03 1.35 11.87
C ASN A 127 -6.10 2.34 10.71
N LEU A 128 -5.44 3.50 10.86
CA LEU A 128 -5.28 4.43 9.74
C LEU A 128 -4.45 3.78 8.63
N SER A 129 -5.04 3.68 7.45
CA SER A 129 -4.36 3.28 6.21
C SER A 129 -4.56 4.37 5.17
N CYS A 130 -3.49 4.78 4.51
CA CYS A 130 -3.55 5.74 3.43
C CYS A 130 -2.80 5.21 2.21
N VAL A 131 -3.33 5.49 1.02
CA VAL A 131 -2.77 5.10 -0.27
C VAL A 131 -2.82 6.29 -1.21
N THR A 132 -1.74 6.53 -1.95
CA THR A 132 -1.70 7.50 -3.02
C THR A 132 -1.65 6.83 -4.38
N HIS A 133 -2.33 7.44 -5.36
CA HIS A 133 -2.29 7.03 -6.76
C HIS A 133 -1.92 8.21 -7.65
N VAL A 134 -1.06 7.98 -8.64
CA VAL A 134 -0.77 8.97 -9.68
C VAL A 134 -1.84 8.86 -10.76
N THR A 135 -2.74 9.85 -10.87
CA THR A 135 -3.85 9.79 -11.84
C THR A 135 -3.44 10.29 -13.22
N VAL A 136 -2.70 11.40 -13.24
CA VAL A 136 -1.94 11.94 -14.38
C VAL A 136 -0.54 12.30 -13.89
N PRO A 137 0.47 12.47 -14.76
CA PRO A 137 1.87 12.65 -14.33
C PRO A 137 2.12 13.75 -13.29
N GLU A 138 1.22 14.73 -13.16
CA GLU A 138 1.32 15.85 -12.22
C GLU A 138 0.26 15.85 -11.11
N ASN A 139 -0.64 14.86 -11.06
CA ASN A 139 -1.72 14.82 -10.07
C ASN A 139 -1.72 13.52 -9.26
N VAL A 140 -1.70 13.68 -7.94
CA VAL A 140 -1.75 12.58 -6.99
C VAL A 140 -3.10 12.63 -6.27
N SER A 141 -3.83 11.52 -6.27
CA SER A 141 -4.96 11.33 -5.37
C SER A 141 -4.49 10.72 -4.05
N LEU A 142 -5.22 11.02 -2.98
CA LEU A 142 -4.98 10.46 -1.65
C LEU A 142 -6.27 9.83 -1.15
N HIS A 143 -6.19 8.56 -0.78
CA HIS A 143 -7.28 7.79 -0.21
C HIS A 143 -6.87 7.32 1.18
N CYS A 144 -7.72 7.52 2.19
CA CYS A 144 -7.45 7.09 3.55
C CYS A 144 -8.67 6.44 4.17
N THR A 145 -8.45 5.39 4.96
CA THR A 145 -9.46 4.67 5.74
C THR A 145 -9.02 4.54 7.19
N TRP A 146 -9.97 4.51 8.12
CA TRP A 146 -9.71 4.29 9.53
C TRP A 146 -10.91 3.65 10.24
N LEU A 147 -10.66 3.14 11.44
CA LEU A 147 -11.71 2.63 12.32
C LEU A 147 -11.94 3.63 13.47
N PRO A 148 -13.22 3.89 13.83
CA PRO A 148 -13.56 4.65 15.03
C PRO A 148 -12.92 4.06 16.28
N GLY A 149 -12.55 4.91 17.24
CA GLY A 149 -12.04 4.46 18.53
C GLY A 149 -13.08 3.64 19.30
N GLN A 150 -12.65 2.59 20.02
CA GLN A 150 -13.55 1.72 20.79
C GLN A 150 -14.31 2.47 21.90
N GLY A 151 -13.73 3.56 22.41
CA GLY A 151 -14.37 4.46 23.38
C GLY A 151 -15.03 5.69 22.75
N ALA A 152 -15.06 5.80 21.43
CA ALA A 152 -15.68 6.93 20.75
C ALA A 152 -17.21 6.83 20.80
N PRO A 153 -17.91 7.87 21.28
CA PRO A 153 -19.37 7.92 21.24
C PRO A 153 -19.96 7.71 19.84
N GLU A 154 -21.18 7.18 19.75
CA GLU A 154 -21.89 6.96 18.47
C GLU A 154 -22.12 8.26 17.69
N ASP A 155 -22.26 9.40 18.37
CA ASP A 155 -22.46 10.71 17.74
C ASP A 155 -21.15 11.36 17.24
N THR A 156 -20.03 10.63 17.27
CA THR A 156 -18.72 11.16 16.86
C THR A 156 -18.65 11.41 15.36
N LYS A 157 -18.27 12.63 14.98
CA LYS A 157 -17.91 12.96 13.59
C LYS A 157 -16.41 13.19 13.49
N TYR A 158 -15.75 12.51 12.56
CA TYR A 158 -14.32 12.64 12.31
C TYR A 158 -14.04 13.56 11.12
N PHE A 159 -12.94 14.32 11.19
CA PHE A 159 -12.50 15.20 10.10
C PHE A 159 -11.02 14.97 9.84
N LEU A 160 -10.68 14.71 8.58
CA LEU A 160 -9.33 14.44 8.11
C LEU A 160 -8.77 15.67 7.40
N PHE A 161 -7.54 16.02 7.76
CA PHE A 161 -6.71 17.03 7.11
C PHE A 161 -5.41 16.37 6.65
N TYR A 162 -4.96 16.67 5.44
CA TYR A 162 -3.58 16.37 5.05
C TYR A 162 -2.74 17.65 5.01
N ARG A 163 -1.45 17.50 5.26
CA ARG A 163 -0.45 18.54 5.00
C ARG A 163 0.69 17.98 4.15
N TYR A 164 1.02 18.71 3.09
CA TYR A 164 2.20 18.50 2.27
C TYR A 164 2.96 19.82 2.13
N GLU A 165 4.22 19.85 2.54
CA GLU A 165 5.00 21.09 2.67
C GLU A 165 4.23 22.16 3.48
N ALA A 166 3.93 23.31 2.88
CA ALA A 166 3.16 24.41 3.46
C ALA A 166 1.64 24.30 3.22
N HIS A 167 1.19 23.38 2.36
CA HIS A 167 -0.22 23.26 1.99
C HIS A 167 -0.95 22.33 2.96
N THR A 168 -2.07 22.80 3.51
CA THR A 168 -2.96 22.02 4.37
C THR A 168 -4.37 22.10 3.80
N GLU A 169 -5.07 20.97 3.76
CA GLU A 169 -6.41 20.87 3.18
C GLU A 169 -7.26 19.86 3.96
N GLU A 170 -8.53 20.18 4.16
CA GLU A 170 -9.53 19.29 4.73
C GLU A 170 -10.09 18.37 3.64
N CYS A 171 -10.43 17.14 4.01
CA CYS A 171 -11.03 16.19 3.10
C CYS A 171 -12.34 16.70 2.49
N PRO A 172 -12.45 16.69 1.14
CA PRO A 172 -13.65 17.18 0.46
C PRO A 172 -14.75 16.13 0.38
N SER A 173 -14.43 14.84 0.47
CA SER A 173 -15.37 13.74 0.23
C SER A 173 -15.14 12.59 1.20
N TYR A 174 -16.18 12.27 1.96
CA TYR A 174 -16.16 11.20 2.96
C TYR A 174 -17.15 10.09 2.61
N ILE A 175 -16.79 8.87 3.00
CA ILE A 175 -17.72 7.75 3.14
C ILE A 175 -17.94 7.50 4.64
N THR A 176 -19.19 7.20 4.99
CA THR A 176 -19.63 7.06 6.38
C THR A 176 -20.06 5.64 6.70
N ASP A 177 -19.98 5.29 7.99
CA ASP A 177 -20.56 4.05 8.50
C ASP A 177 -22.07 4.19 8.80
N GLU A 178 -22.68 3.13 9.32
CA GLU A 178 -24.11 3.06 9.67
C GLU A 178 -24.55 4.13 10.69
N TRP A 179 -23.62 4.62 11.52
CA TRP A 179 -23.87 5.71 12.48
C TRP A 179 -23.55 7.09 11.88
N ASN A 180 -23.39 7.17 10.56
CA ASN A 180 -23.03 8.36 9.83
C ASN A 180 -21.66 8.93 10.28
N ARG A 181 -20.74 8.12 10.80
CA ARG A 181 -19.40 8.59 11.18
C ARG A 181 -18.48 8.48 9.97
N ASN A 182 -17.69 9.52 9.70
CA ASN A 182 -16.71 9.49 8.61
C ASN A 182 -15.65 8.43 8.92
N ILE A 183 -15.47 7.46 8.01
CA ILE A 183 -14.49 6.35 8.16
C ILE A 183 -13.52 6.24 6.99
N GLU A 184 -13.81 6.95 5.90
CA GLU A 184 -12.99 6.97 4.70
C GLU A 184 -13.05 8.35 4.06
N CYS A 185 -11.93 8.76 3.47
CA CYS A 185 -11.73 10.06 2.86
C CYS A 185 -11.02 9.91 1.52
N THR A 186 -11.47 10.67 0.52
CA THR A 186 -10.82 10.75 -0.79
C THR A 186 -10.53 12.20 -1.20
N PHE A 187 -9.27 12.47 -1.54
CA PHE A 187 -8.84 13.64 -2.30
C PHE A 187 -8.58 13.22 -3.74
N SER A 188 -9.41 13.66 -4.67
CA SER A 188 -9.24 13.37 -6.11
C SER A 188 -8.01 14.05 -6.71
N SER A 189 -7.62 15.19 -6.15
CA SER A 189 -6.46 15.98 -6.56
C SER A 189 -5.82 16.59 -5.32
N THR A 190 -4.50 16.54 -5.22
CA THR A 190 -3.73 17.05 -4.08
C THR A 190 -2.57 17.91 -4.58
N ARG A 191 -1.93 18.64 -3.66
CA ARG A 191 -0.67 19.36 -3.93
C ARG A 191 0.58 18.51 -3.76
N ILE A 192 0.43 17.20 -3.57
CA ILE A 192 1.54 16.28 -3.39
C ILE A 192 2.26 16.12 -4.73
N LYS A 193 3.54 16.51 -4.78
CA LYS A 193 4.35 16.36 -5.99
C LYS A 193 4.78 14.89 -6.14
N PRO A 194 4.50 14.25 -7.28
CA PRO A 194 4.85 12.85 -7.47
C PRO A 194 6.36 12.68 -7.61
N GLY A 195 6.92 11.67 -6.93
CA GLY A 195 8.34 11.32 -7.02
C GLY A 195 9.30 12.17 -6.17
N GLU A 196 8.81 13.15 -5.42
CA GLU A 196 9.64 13.95 -4.53
C GLU A 196 10.19 13.09 -3.36
N ILE A 197 11.45 13.31 -3.00
CA ILE A 197 12.14 12.55 -1.95
C ILE A 197 12.33 13.44 -0.72
N GLY A 198 12.05 12.91 0.46
CA GLY A 198 12.26 13.60 1.74
C GLY A 198 11.07 14.45 2.22
N SER A 199 10.11 14.74 1.36
CA SER A 199 8.85 15.39 1.75
C SER A 199 7.88 14.38 2.37
N LEU A 200 7.42 14.70 3.59
CA LEU A 200 6.48 13.86 4.34
C LEU A 200 5.04 14.31 4.09
N ILE A 201 4.16 13.33 3.93
CA ILE A 201 2.71 13.54 3.92
C ILE A 201 2.22 13.37 5.35
N VAL A 202 1.67 14.43 5.92
CA VAL A 202 1.07 14.40 7.26
C VAL A 202 -0.42 14.19 7.12
N VAL A 203 -0.96 13.20 7.84
CA VAL A 203 -2.40 13.02 7.99
C VAL A 203 -2.78 13.30 9.43
N HIS A 204 -3.76 14.17 9.62
CA HIS A 204 -4.33 14.54 10.91
C HIS A 204 -5.82 14.23 10.88
N ILE A 205 -6.30 13.46 11.86
CA ILE A 205 -7.72 13.18 12.02
C ILE A 205 -8.12 13.67 13.41
N ASN A 206 -9.06 14.59 13.47
CA ASN A 206 -9.71 15.00 14.71
C ASN A 206 -11.17 14.54 14.71
N GLY A 207 -11.90 14.84 15.79
CA GLY A 207 -13.33 14.58 15.81
C GLY A 207 -14.06 15.42 16.82
N SER A 208 -15.38 15.45 16.68
CA SER A 208 -16.30 16.13 17.59
C SER A 208 -17.42 15.20 18.01
N SER A 209 -17.83 15.33 19.27
CA SER A 209 -18.98 14.64 19.86
C SER A 209 -19.57 15.54 20.95
N LYS A 210 -20.87 15.42 21.23
CA LYS A 210 -21.51 16.12 22.35
C LYS A 210 -21.18 15.49 23.70
N ARG A 211 -20.72 14.23 23.70
CA ARG A 211 -20.56 13.41 24.92
C ARG A 211 -19.12 13.35 25.43
N ALA A 212 -18.14 13.46 24.54
CA ALA A 212 -16.73 13.39 24.92
C ALA A 212 -15.83 14.19 23.98
N ALA A 213 -14.73 14.71 24.51
CA ALA A 213 -13.65 15.24 23.69
C ALA A 213 -12.94 14.07 22.98
N ILE A 214 -12.87 14.13 21.65
CA ILE A 214 -12.27 13.07 20.82
C ILE A 214 -10.77 13.33 20.69
N LYS A 215 -9.95 12.34 21.08
CA LYS A 215 -8.50 12.43 20.98
C LYS A 215 -8.07 12.43 19.50
N PRO A 216 -7.40 13.48 19.00
CA PRO A 216 -6.93 13.49 17.63
C PRO A 216 -5.82 12.47 17.38
N PHE A 217 -5.65 12.09 16.13
CA PHE A 217 -4.59 11.21 15.66
C PHE A 217 -3.76 11.91 14.58
N GLN A 218 -2.47 11.62 14.53
CA GLN A 218 -1.56 12.14 13.52
C GLN A 218 -0.57 11.06 13.09
N GLN A 219 -0.36 10.91 11.79
CA GLN A 219 0.63 10.00 11.22
C GLN A 219 1.38 10.67 10.08
N LEU A 220 2.66 10.35 9.96
CA LEU A 220 3.56 10.86 8.94
C LEU A 220 3.89 9.70 8.00
N PHE A 221 3.73 9.93 6.71
CA PHE A 221 4.03 8.95 5.68
C PHE A 221 5.13 9.46 4.75
N ASN A 222 6.11 8.60 4.48
CA ASN A 222 6.94 8.79 3.31
C ASN A 222 6.10 8.47 2.07
N GLN A 223 6.22 9.27 1.01
CA GLN A 223 5.41 9.09 -0.19
C GLN A 223 5.56 7.68 -0.79
N ASN A 224 6.79 7.16 -0.88
CA ASN A 224 7.06 5.82 -1.40
C ASN A 224 6.44 4.68 -0.57
N ALA A 225 6.17 4.92 0.72
CA ALA A 225 5.59 3.92 1.62
C ALA A 225 4.07 3.80 1.45
N ILE A 226 3.41 4.79 0.85
CA ILE A 226 1.96 4.80 0.62
C ILE A 226 1.55 4.90 -0.86
N GLU A 227 2.52 5.04 -1.76
CA GLU A 227 2.25 5.05 -3.20
C GLU A 227 1.94 3.63 -3.70
N LYS A 228 0.75 3.47 -4.28
CA LYS A 228 0.35 2.25 -4.98
C LYS A 228 0.50 2.47 -6.48
N VAL A 229 1.41 1.68 -7.06
CA VAL A 229 1.74 1.76 -8.49
C VAL A 229 0.50 1.41 -9.33
N ASN A 230 0.32 2.10 -10.44
CA ASN A 230 -0.76 1.80 -11.39
C ASN A 230 -0.50 0.49 -12.15
N VAL A 231 -1.56 -0.17 -12.59
CA VAL A 231 -1.47 -1.35 -13.46
C VAL A 231 -0.78 -0.94 -14.79
N PRO A 232 0.08 -1.79 -15.38
CA PRO A 232 0.65 -1.55 -16.71
C PRO A 232 -0.42 -1.29 -17.78
N ARG A 233 -0.14 -0.41 -18.73
CA ARG A 233 -1.09 -0.04 -19.79
C ARG A 233 -0.86 -0.84 -21.06
N ASN A 234 -1.86 -0.89 -21.93
CA ASN A 234 -1.75 -1.44 -23.29
C ASN A 234 -1.09 -2.82 -23.33
N ILE A 235 -1.53 -3.72 -22.45
CA ILE A 235 -1.01 -5.08 -22.37
C ILE A 235 -1.51 -5.87 -23.58
N SER A 236 -0.58 -6.32 -24.41
CA SER A 236 -0.83 -7.18 -25.56
C SER A 236 -0.10 -8.51 -25.35
N VAL A 237 -0.79 -9.60 -25.66
CA VAL A 237 -0.20 -10.93 -25.63
C VAL A 237 -0.59 -11.68 -26.91
N SER A 238 0.40 -12.16 -27.64
CA SER A 238 0.23 -12.91 -28.88
C SER A 238 1.05 -14.22 -28.87
N LEU A 239 0.70 -15.11 -29.78
CA LEU A 239 1.46 -16.32 -30.06
C LEU A 239 2.17 -16.16 -31.40
N GLU A 240 3.50 -16.23 -31.38
CA GLU A 240 4.32 -16.29 -32.57
C GLU A 240 4.97 -17.67 -32.65
N GLN A 241 4.47 -18.51 -33.57
CA GLN A 241 4.87 -19.91 -33.71
C GLN A 241 4.62 -20.70 -32.42
N ASN A 242 5.63 -20.80 -31.55
CA ASN A 242 5.60 -21.52 -30.28
C ASN A 242 6.01 -20.63 -29.09
N ASP A 243 6.21 -19.35 -29.34
CA ASP A 243 6.58 -18.38 -28.31
C ASP A 243 5.38 -17.50 -27.98
N LEU A 244 5.17 -17.31 -26.69
CA LEU A 244 4.31 -16.28 -26.17
C LEU A 244 5.09 -14.96 -26.17
N LEU A 245 4.57 -13.96 -26.88
CA LEU A 245 5.09 -12.61 -26.87
C LEU A 245 4.12 -11.71 -26.11
N ALA A 246 4.59 -11.15 -25.00
CA ALA A 246 3.85 -10.16 -24.23
C ALA A 246 4.54 -8.81 -24.29
N THR A 247 3.78 -7.76 -24.52
CA THR A 247 4.26 -6.37 -24.51
C THR A 247 3.29 -5.49 -23.73
N TRP A 248 3.81 -4.47 -23.05
CA TRP A 248 3.00 -3.54 -22.29
C TRP A 248 3.70 -2.18 -22.17
N GLU A 249 2.92 -1.14 -21.94
CA GLU A 249 3.43 0.18 -21.58
C GLU A 249 3.66 0.31 -20.07
N LYS A 250 4.56 1.23 -19.70
CA LYS A 250 4.79 1.57 -18.30
C LYS A 250 3.50 2.11 -17.64
N PRO A 251 3.35 1.94 -16.32
CA PRO A 251 2.27 2.58 -15.56
C PRO A 251 2.23 4.10 -15.73
N VAL A 252 1.06 4.70 -15.51
CA VAL A 252 0.93 6.17 -15.41
C VAL A 252 1.73 6.63 -14.19
N SER A 253 2.77 7.41 -14.45
CA SER A 253 3.76 7.83 -13.46
C SER A 253 4.74 8.83 -14.08
N PRO A 254 5.32 9.76 -13.30
CA PRO A 254 6.41 10.62 -13.79
C PRO A 254 7.71 9.86 -14.07
N PHE A 255 7.86 8.63 -13.57
CA PHE A 255 9.11 7.87 -13.71
C PHE A 255 9.24 7.24 -15.10
N ASP A 256 10.50 7.09 -15.53
CA ASP A 256 10.86 6.39 -16.77
C ASP A 256 10.63 4.88 -16.67
N LYS A 257 10.66 4.20 -17.82
CA LYS A 257 10.33 2.76 -17.93
C LYS A 257 11.31 1.86 -17.15
N GLU A 258 12.57 2.28 -17.03
CA GLU A 258 13.65 1.59 -16.32
C GLU A 258 13.41 1.54 -14.80
N CYS A 259 12.56 2.44 -14.30
CA CYS A 259 12.17 2.51 -12.90
C CYS A 259 11.06 1.54 -12.53
N PHE A 260 10.61 0.68 -13.44
CA PHE A 260 9.58 -0.31 -13.16
C PHE A 260 10.12 -1.74 -13.23
N GLU A 261 9.66 -2.55 -12.29
CA GLU A 261 9.74 -4.00 -12.36
C GLU A 261 8.33 -4.59 -12.41
N TYR A 262 8.20 -5.73 -13.05
CA TYR A 262 6.93 -6.38 -13.30
C TYR A 262 6.95 -7.80 -12.78
N GLU A 263 5.79 -8.25 -12.31
CA GLU A 263 5.52 -9.67 -12.11
C GLU A 263 4.54 -10.14 -13.19
N PHE A 264 4.93 -11.19 -13.87
CA PHE A 264 4.16 -11.83 -14.93
C PHE A 264 3.67 -13.18 -14.42
N TYR A 265 2.36 -13.26 -14.23
CA TYR A 265 1.69 -14.45 -13.74
C TYR A 265 1.05 -15.21 -14.90
N LEU A 266 1.39 -16.49 -15.03
CA LEU A 266 0.95 -17.38 -16.10
C LEU A 266 0.43 -18.68 -15.50
N ILE A 267 -0.77 -19.10 -15.90
CA ILE A 267 -1.32 -20.42 -15.58
C ILE A 267 -1.55 -21.18 -16.87
N ASN A 268 -1.03 -22.41 -16.97
CA ASN A 268 -1.43 -23.37 -17.98
C ASN A 268 -2.74 -24.03 -17.53
N LEU A 269 -3.84 -23.76 -18.23
CA LEU A 269 -5.18 -24.25 -17.85
C LEU A 269 -5.39 -25.75 -18.12
N LYS A 270 -4.52 -26.37 -18.91
CA LYS A 270 -4.55 -27.81 -19.18
C LYS A 270 -3.83 -28.61 -18.09
N SER A 271 -2.67 -28.14 -17.66
CA SER A 271 -1.87 -28.84 -16.62
C SER A 271 -2.09 -28.31 -15.21
N GLY A 272 -2.69 -27.12 -15.05
CA GLY A 272 -2.80 -26.41 -13.79
C GLY A 272 -1.48 -25.80 -13.29
N ASN A 273 -0.42 -25.81 -14.12
CA ASN A 273 0.88 -25.29 -13.69
C ASN A 273 0.87 -23.75 -13.65
N GLU A 274 1.29 -23.18 -12.53
CA GLU A 274 1.30 -21.75 -12.26
C GLU A 274 2.74 -21.23 -12.14
N GLN A 275 3.02 -20.07 -12.71
CA GLN A 275 4.35 -19.45 -12.69
C GLN A 275 4.25 -17.94 -12.49
N ILE A 276 5.08 -17.39 -11.60
CA ILE A 276 5.30 -15.95 -11.45
C ILE A 276 6.74 -15.65 -11.85
N LEU A 277 6.92 -14.79 -12.85
CA LEU A 277 8.22 -14.39 -13.37
C LEU A 277 8.45 -12.91 -13.11
N LYS A 278 9.66 -12.55 -12.68
CA LYS A 278 10.06 -11.14 -12.49
C LYS A 278 10.75 -10.61 -13.73
N ILE A 279 10.32 -9.44 -14.19
CA ILE A 279 10.70 -8.87 -15.48
C ILE A 279 11.05 -7.39 -15.28
N SER A 280 12.15 -6.93 -15.88
CA SER A 280 12.60 -5.53 -15.81
C SER A 280 12.47 -4.79 -17.15
N SER A 281 11.84 -5.41 -18.14
CA SER A 281 11.55 -4.87 -19.47
C SER A 281 10.05 -4.77 -19.70
N ASN A 282 9.66 -3.94 -20.67
CA ASN A 282 8.27 -3.78 -21.12
C ASN A 282 7.81 -4.84 -22.14
N SER A 283 8.64 -5.84 -22.36
CA SER A 283 8.37 -6.97 -23.24
C SER A 283 8.91 -8.25 -22.64
N PHE A 284 8.27 -9.35 -22.98
CA PHE A 284 8.62 -10.68 -22.50
C PHE A 284 8.32 -11.73 -23.55
N ARG A 285 9.24 -12.69 -23.70
CA ARG A 285 9.12 -13.81 -24.62
C ARG A 285 9.32 -15.10 -23.85
N LEU A 286 8.37 -16.03 -23.97
CA LEU A 286 8.43 -17.33 -23.28
C LEU A 286 8.03 -18.46 -24.23
N ARG A 287 8.84 -19.52 -24.27
CA ARG A 287 8.47 -20.75 -25.00
C ARG A 287 7.34 -21.46 -24.26
N ILE A 288 6.24 -21.76 -24.95
CA ILE A 288 5.08 -22.41 -24.34
C ILE A 288 4.56 -23.60 -25.17
N ASP A 289 3.69 -24.40 -24.56
CA ASP A 289 2.94 -25.44 -25.24
C ASP A 289 1.70 -24.82 -25.91
N VAL A 290 1.78 -24.61 -27.23
CA VAL A 290 0.69 -24.05 -28.04
C VAL A 290 -0.59 -24.90 -28.06
N THR A 291 -0.53 -26.15 -27.60
CA THR A 291 -1.73 -27.00 -27.46
C THR A 291 -2.53 -26.71 -26.20
N SER A 292 -1.99 -25.89 -25.30
CA SER A 292 -2.61 -25.49 -24.05
C SER A 292 -3.19 -24.07 -24.14
N ARG A 293 -4.25 -23.81 -23.37
CA ARG A 293 -4.74 -22.46 -23.13
C ARG A 293 -4.14 -21.91 -21.84
N TYR A 294 -3.80 -20.63 -21.84
CA TYR A 294 -3.15 -19.96 -20.74
C TYR A 294 -3.98 -18.78 -20.24
N SER A 295 -3.91 -18.51 -18.94
CA SER A 295 -4.41 -17.26 -18.35
C SER A 295 -3.24 -16.43 -17.81
N ILE A 296 -3.23 -15.15 -18.14
CA ILE A 296 -2.11 -14.25 -17.88
C ILE A 296 -2.57 -13.03 -17.12
N ARG A 297 -1.76 -12.60 -16.15
CA ARG A 297 -1.90 -11.31 -15.46
C ARG A 297 -0.53 -10.68 -15.28
N ILE A 298 -0.48 -9.36 -15.29
CA ILE A 298 0.75 -8.59 -15.07
C ILE A 298 0.49 -7.52 -14.01
N ARG A 299 1.46 -7.29 -13.13
CA ARG A 299 1.47 -6.17 -12.18
C ARG A 299 2.82 -5.50 -12.15
N ALA A 300 2.87 -4.25 -11.67
CA ALA A 300 4.09 -3.45 -11.61
C ALA A 300 4.42 -3.02 -10.18
N ASN A 301 5.70 -2.75 -9.95
CA ASN A 301 6.20 -2.01 -8.80
C ASN A 301 7.39 -1.14 -9.24
N HIS A 302 7.82 -0.24 -8.36
CA HIS A 302 9.05 0.51 -8.54
C HIS A 302 10.26 -0.41 -8.41
N ASN A 303 11.18 -0.27 -9.35
CA ASN A 303 12.48 -0.89 -9.29
C ASN A 303 13.32 -0.18 -8.22
N HIS A 304 13.96 -0.97 -7.36
CA HIS A 304 14.84 -0.52 -6.27
C HIS A 304 15.95 0.44 -6.69
N ILE A 305 16.34 0.43 -7.98
CA ILE A 305 17.33 1.34 -8.57
C ILE A 305 16.86 2.80 -8.48
N CYS A 306 15.58 3.07 -8.75
CA CYS A 306 15.04 4.43 -8.74
C CYS A 306 14.45 4.80 -7.39
N ARG A 307 13.79 3.86 -6.71
CA ARG A 307 13.10 4.12 -5.44
C ARG A 307 12.94 2.85 -4.63
N ALA A 308 12.89 2.99 -3.31
CA ALA A 308 12.50 1.88 -2.45
C ALA A 308 11.15 1.31 -2.92
N ARG A 309 11.05 -0.03 -2.94
CA ARG A 309 9.84 -0.75 -3.31
C ARG A 309 8.68 -0.31 -2.42
N GLY A 310 7.56 0.04 -3.05
CA GLY A 310 6.31 0.37 -2.37
C GLY A 310 5.30 -0.76 -2.54
N PHE A 311 4.03 -0.39 -2.63
CA PHE A 311 2.96 -1.34 -2.93
C PHE A 311 3.00 -1.76 -4.41
N TRP A 312 2.87 -3.07 -4.63
CA TRP A 312 2.57 -3.59 -5.95
C TRP A 312 1.25 -3.01 -6.47
N SER A 313 1.17 -2.81 -7.78
CA SER A 313 -0.10 -2.55 -8.43
C SER A 313 -1.06 -3.72 -8.21
N ASP A 314 -2.35 -3.44 -8.41
CA ASP A 314 -3.29 -4.52 -8.65
C ASP A 314 -2.85 -5.33 -9.88
N TRP A 315 -3.28 -6.58 -9.94
CA TRP A 315 -3.10 -7.38 -11.12
C TRP A 315 -3.93 -6.81 -12.27
N SER A 316 -3.41 -6.89 -13.49
CA SER A 316 -4.18 -6.61 -14.69
C SER A 316 -5.41 -7.52 -14.80
N GLY A 317 -6.34 -7.14 -15.67
CA GLY A 317 -7.36 -8.05 -16.17
C GLY A 317 -6.73 -9.33 -16.72
N ILE A 318 -7.50 -10.43 -16.68
CA ILE A 318 -7.05 -11.73 -17.18
C ILE A 318 -7.02 -11.70 -18.69
N ILE A 319 -5.89 -12.09 -19.27
CA ILE A 319 -5.74 -12.28 -20.71
C ILE A 319 -5.63 -13.77 -20.99
N TYR A 320 -6.47 -14.27 -21.90
CA TYR A 320 -6.44 -15.67 -22.32
C TYR A 320 -5.78 -15.83 -23.69
N VAL A 321 -4.88 -16.80 -23.81
CA VAL A 321 -4.15 -17.07 -25.05
C VAL A 321 -4.06 -18.58 -25.27
N GLY A 322 -4.04 -19.02 -26.53
CA GLY A 322 -4.00 -20.44 -26.91
C GLY A 322 -5.40 -21.03 -27.17
N GLN A 323 -5.43 -22.25 -27.69
CA GLN A 323 -6.66 -22.93 -28.09
C GLN A 323 -7.10 -23.97 -27.05
N ASN A 324 -8.39 -23.97 -26.71
CA ASN A 324 -9.01 -25.07 -25.96
C ASN A 324 -9.30 -26.25 -26.90
N LYS A 325 -8.31 -27.13 -27.14
CA LYS A 325 -8.56 -28.35 -27.93
C LYS A 325 -9.60 -29.27 -27.28
N LEU A 326 -9.76 -29.23 -25.96
CA LEU A 326 -10.70 -30.07 -25.22
C LEU A 326 -12.17 -29.75 -25.55
N GLU A 327 -12.52 -28.46 -25.68
CA GLU A 327 -13.89 -28.04 -26.04
C GLU A 327 -14.25 -28.50 -27.45
N ASN A 328 -13.32 -28.36 -28.40
CA ASN A 328 -13.50 -28.92 -29.74
C ASN A 328 -13.69 -30.44 -29.69
N SER A 329 -12.87 -31.17 -28.92
CA SER A 329 -12.97 -32.63 -28.84
C SER A 329 -14.30 -33.08 -28.23
N ILE A 330 -14.79 -32.41 -27.19
CA ILE A 330 -16.08 -32.74 -26.55
C ILE A 330 -17.23 -32.45 -27.51
N ALA A 331 -17.20 -31.31 -28.21
CA ALA A 331 -18.20 -30.99 -29.23
C ALA A 331 -18.21 -32.03 -30.36
N TRP A 332 -17.04 -32.47 -30.82
CA TRP A 332 -16.91 -33.54 -31.83
C TRP A 332 -17.41 -34.90 -31.33
N ILE A 333 -17.19 -35.24 -30.06
CA ILE A 333 -17.71 -36.48 -29.46
C ILE A 333 -19.24 -36.43 -29.37
N PHE A 334 -19.82 -35.30 -28.92
CA PHE A 334 -21.26 -35.14 -28.85
C PHE A 334 -21.92 -35.18 -30.24
N THR A 335 -21.33 -34.54 -31.25
CA THR A 335 -21.87 -34.62 -32.62
C THR A 335 -21.81 -36.04 -33.16
N LEU A 336 -20.72 -36.79 -32.94
CA LEU A 336 -20.64 -38.21 -33.31
C LEU A 336 -21.70 -39.06 -32.61
N LEU A 337 -21.93 -38.82 -31.31
CA LEU A 337 -22.94 -39.54 -30.53
C LEU A 337 -24.35 -39.28 -31.07
N CYS A 338 -24.69 -38.02 -31.38
CA CYS A 338 -25.97 -37.64 -31.98
C CYS A 338 -26.19 -38.26 -33.36
N VAL A 339 -25.15 -38.30 -34.20
CA VAL A 339 -25.23 -38.94 -35.53
C VAL A 339 -25.43 -40.45 -35.39
N SER A 340 -24.68 -41.10 -34.50
CA SER A 340 -24.80 -42.54 -34.24
C SER A 340 -26.21 -42.91 -33.75
N THR A 341 -26.71 -42.20 -32.74
CA THR A 341 -28.08 -42.41 -32.22
C THR A 341 -29.14 -42.20 -33.29
N SER A 342 -29.03 -41.15 -34.10
CA SER A 342 -29.94 -40.91 -35.23
C SER A 342 -29.92 -42.07 -36.25
N CYS A 343 -28.74 -42.57 -36.63
CA CYS A 343 -28.63 -43.73 -37.52
C CYS A 343 -29.24 -44.99 -36.93
N THR A 344 -29.05 -45.27 -35.63
CA THR A 344 -29.65 -46.44 -34.98
C THR A 344 -31.18 -46.36 -34.94
N LEU A 345 -31.74 -45.18 -34.67
CA LEU A 345 -33.19 -44.97 -34.70
C LEU A 345 -33.77 -45.19 -36.11
N LEU A 346 -33.08 -44.70 -37.15
CA LEU A 346 -33.46 -44.93 -38.54
C LEU A 346 -33.41 -46.43 -38.91
N LEU A 347 -32.39 -47.15 -38.48
CA LEU A 347 -32.28 -48.60 -38.68
C LEU A 347 -33.40 -49.36 -37.95
N VAL A 348 -33.68 -49.03 -36.69
CA VAL A 348 -34.75 -49.66 -35.90
C VAL A 348 -36.11 -49.39 -36.54
N THR A 349 -36.38 -48.16 -36.97
CA THR A 349 -37.65 -47.84 -37.66
C THR A 349 -37.79 -48.59 -38.98
N LEU A 350 -36.71 -48.72 -39.77
CA LEU A 350 -36.68 -49.53 -40.99
C LEU A 350 -36.96 -51.02 -40.70
N ILE A 351 -36.28 -51.61 -39.72
CA ILE A 351 -36.47 -53.02 -39.32
C ILE A 351 -37.90 -53.25 -38.81
N CYS A 352 -38.42 -52.37 -37.96
CA CYS A 352 -39.78 -52.47 -37.46
C CYS A 352 -40.84 -52.31 -38.58
N LYS A 353 -40.53 -51.52 -39.62
CA LYS A 353 -41.37 -51.38 -40.82
C LYS A 353 -41.32 -52.64 -41.69
N ILE A 354 -40.14 -53.21 -41.93
CA ILE A 354 -39.94 -54.44 -42.74
C ILE A 354 -40.57 -55.66 -42.05
N ASN A 355 -40.43 -55.79 -40.73
CA ASN A 355 -40.92 -56.93 -39.97
C ASN A 355 -42.37 -56.79 -39.49
N HIS A 356 -43.10 -55.74 -39.90
CA HIS A 356 -44.47 -55.43 -39.44
C HIS A 356 -44.64 -55.41 -37.90
N LEU A 357 -43.58 -55.15 -37.14
CA LEU A 357 -43.63 -55.16 -35.66
C LEU A 357 -44.56 -54.08 -35.10
N TRP A 358 -44.72 -52.97 -35.82
CA TRP A 358 -45.65 -51.91 -35.47
C TRP A 358 -47.12 -52.36 -35.43
N SER A 359 -47.54 -53.32 -36.27
CA SER A 359 -48.91 -53.85 -36.22
C SER A 359 -49.14 -54.79 -35.03
N LYS A 360 -48.06 -55.32 -34.41
CA LYS A 360 -48.13 -56.13 -33.19
C LYS A 360 -48.07 -55.32 -31.91
N LEU A 361 -47.30 -54.23 -31.88
CA LEU A 361 -47.17 -53.35 -30.72
C LEU A 361 -48.32 -52.34 -30.60
N PHE A 362 -48.92 -51.95 -31.73
CA PHE A 362 -50.09 -51.08 -31.79
C PHE A 362 -51.15 -51.71 -32.71
N PRO A 363 -51.93 -52.69 -32.22
CA PRO A 363 -53.03 -53.24 -33.01
C PRO A 363 -54.05 -52.13 -33.33
N PRO A 364 -54.66 -52.14 -34.52
CA PRO A 364 -55.67 -51.16 -34.88
C PRO A 364 -56.83 -51.22 -33.88
N VAL A 365 -57.26 -50.05 -33.39
CA VAL A 365 -58.41 -49.94 -32.48
C VAL A 365 -59.62 -50.60 -33.16
N PRO A 366 -60.25 -51.62 -32.54
CA PRO A 366 -61.37 -52.32 -33.16
C PRO A 366 -62.52 -51.34 -33.41
N THR A 367 -63.03 -51.34 -34.64
CA THR A 367 -64.16 -50.52 -35.06
C THR A 367 -65.40 -50.89 -34.23
N PRO A 368 -66.10 -49.91 -33.63
CA PRO A 368 -67.33 -50.18 -32.90
C PRO A 368 -68.38 -50.73 -33.85
N SER A 369 -69.01 -51.85 -33.50
CA SER A 369 -70.09 -52.42 -34.31
C SER A 369 -71.30 -51.49 -34.27
N ASN A 370 -71.64 -50.85 -35.40
CA ASN A 370 -72.91 -50.16 -35.56
C ASN A 370 -74.04 -51.19 -35.48
N LYS A 371 -74.72 -51.26 -34.32
CA LYS A 371 -75.95 -52.04 -34.12
C LYS A 371 -77.21 -51.18 -34.26
N PHE A 372 -77.20 -50.20 -35.14
CA PHE A 372 -78.43 -49.53 -35.56
C PHE A 372 -78.64 -49.80 -37.05
N ARG A 373 -79.71 -50.55 -37.36
CA ARG A 373 -80.25 -50.63 -38.71
C ARG A 373 -80.85 -49.28 -39.04
N ASP A 374 -80.46 -48.73 -40.17
CA ASP A 374 -81.10 -47.56 -40.76
C ASP A 374 -82.59 -47.87 -41.01
N PRO A 375 -83.55 -47.09 -40.47
CA PRO A 375 -84.97 -47.37 -40.64
C PRO A 375 -85.54 -46.97 -42.01
N PHE A 376 -84.74 -46.36 -42.89
CA PHE A 376 -85.25 -45.81 -44.15
C PHE A 376 -84.32 -46.15 -45.32
N PRO A 377 -84.64 -47.18 -46.14
CA PRO A 377 -84.02 -47.31 -47.44
C PRO A 377 -84.62 -46.22 -48.33
N VAL A 378 -83.77 -45.32 -48.83
CA VAL A 378 -84.16 -44.40 -49.90
C VAL A 378 -83.44 -44.88 -51.15
N ASP A 379 -84.14 -45.69 -51.93
CA ASP A 379 -83.82 -45.96 -53.33
C ASP A 379 -84.12 -44.70 -54.13
N TYR A 380 -83.13 -44.18 -54.85
CA TYR A 380 -83.35 -43.45 -56.11
C TYR A 380 -82.21 -43.78 -57.08
N GLU A 381 -82.62 -43.87 -58.34
CA GLU A 381 -81.96 -44.40 -59.55
C GLU A 381 -80.55 -43.88 -59.86
#